data_AF-A0A376AFF0-F1
#
_entry.id   AF-A0A376AFF0-F1
#
_cell.length_a   1.000
_cell.length_b   1.000
_cell.length_c   1.000
_cell.angle_alpha   90.00
_cell.angle_beta   90.00
_cell.angle_gamma   90.00
#
_symmetry.space_group_name_H-M   'P 1'
#
loop_
_entity.id
_entity.type
_entity.pdbx_description
1 polymer ?
#
loop_
_entity_poly.entity_id
_entity_poly.type
_entity_poly.pdbx_seq_one_letter_code
_entity_poly.pdbx_strand_id
1 'polypeptide(L)'
;MRDQHLQIIEALGVAKEFDASAEAERRTAFLADYMQASSCGALVLGISGGVDSLTAGLLAQTAVNRLRGRGHKAEFIAVRLPYGTQADEADAQRGLASIGPDRVVTIDIKPAADAMMAEVCGDAGDLFETVRLDFHLGNIKARQRMIAQYALAGAVRGLVIGTDHAAEALMGFFTKFGDGAADVLPLSGLTKRRVRALAEYLGAPRDLVFKVPTADLESDAPLRPDEDVYGVTYDDIDDFLEGKPIGEPAFQRILATHVATAHKRALPLSPQ
;
A
#
# COMPACT_ATOMS: atom_id res chain seq x y z
N MET A 1 13.56 -2.61 -26.25
CA MET A 1 13.55 -1.74 -25.06
C MET A 1 12.40 -0.73 -25.08
N ARG A 2 12.24 0.11 -26.13
CA ARG A 2 11.12 1.07 -26.20
C ARG A 2 9.73 0.42 -26.18
N ASP A 3 9.55 -0.68 -26.91
CA ASP A 3 8.28 -1.43 -26.94
C ASP A 3 7.98 -2.08 -25.58
N GLN A 4 9.01 -2.62 -24.92
CA GLN A 4 8.89 -3.21 -23.58
C GLN A 4 8.53 -2.15 -22.51
N HIS A 5 9.10 -0.95 -22.61
CA HIS A 5 8.78 0.16 -21.73
C HIS A 5 7.31 0.57 -21.82
N LEU A 6 6.79 0.74 -23.04
CA LEU A 6 5.38 1.06 -23.27
C LEU A 6 4.45 -0.06 -22.79
N GLN A 7 4.83 -1.33 -23.00
CA GLN A 7 4.08 -2.48 -22.49
C GLN A 7 3.99 -2.49 -20.97
N ILE A 8 5.06 -2.11 -20.26
CA ILE A 8 5.05 -2.01 -18.79
C ILE A 8 4.10 -0.90 -18.33
N ILE A 9 4.16 0.27 -18.94
CA ILE A 9 3.26 1.41 -18.62
C ILE A 9 1.80 0.99 -18.79
N GLU A 10 1.48 0.35 -19.92
CA GLU A 10 0.13 -0.13 -20.23
C GLU A 10 -0.32 -1.23 -19.25
N ALA A 11 0.54 -2.21 -18.97
CA ALA A 11 0.24 -3.30 -18.04
C ALA A 11 0.00 -2.82 -16.60
N LEU A 12 0.67 -1.74 -16.19
CA LEU A 12 0.47 -1.10 -14.88
C LEU A 12 -0.68 -0.07 -14.87
N GLY A 13 -1.38 0.11 -15.99
CA GLY A 13 -2.58 0.93 -16.07
C GLY A 13 -2.34 2.44 -15.88
N VAL A 14 -1.13 2.93 -16.18
CA VAL A 14 -0.81 4.35 -16.00
C VAL A 14 -1.44 5.18 -17.12
N ALA A 15 -2.38 6.06 -16.74
CA ALA A 15 -3.06 6.94 -17.69
C ALA A 15 -2.11 8.00 -18.28
N LYS A 16 -2.31 8.36 -19.55
CA LYS A 16 -1.53 9.42 -20.21
C LYS A 16 -1.81 10.79 -19.61
N GLU A 17 -3.08 11.06 -19.32
CA GLU A 17 -3.55 12.30 -18.70
C GLU A 17 -3.91 12.04 -17.23
N PHE A 18 -3.86 13.11 -16.43
CA PHE A 18 -4.20 13.07 -15.02
C PHE A 18 -4.93 14.35 -14.64
N ASP A 19 -6.12 14.18 -14.06
CA ASP A 19 -6.86 15.23 -13.37
C ASP A 19 -7.28 14.71 -12.01
N ALA A 20 -6.86 15.40 -10.94
CA ALA A 20 -7.05 14.92 -9.58
C ALA A 20 -8.55 14.82 -9.20
N SER A 21 -9.39 15.71 -9.72
CA SER A 21 -10.82 15.71 -9.45
C SER A 21 -11.52 14.51 -10.10
N ALA A 22 -11.24 14.27 -11.38
CA ALA A 22 -11.77 13.14 -12.12
C ALA A 22 -11.28 11.79 -11.55
N GLU A 23 -10.00 11.70 -11.16
CA GLU A 23 -9.45 10.50 -10.54
C GLU A 23 -10.04 10.23 -9.15
N ALA A 24 -10.27 11.28 -8.34
CA ALA A 24 -10.98 11.16 -7.07
C ALA A 24 -12.38 10.57 -7.27
N GLU A 25 -13.16 11.16 -8.18
CA GLU A 25 -14.52 10.70 -8.49
C GLU A 25 -14.52 9.24 -8.96
N ARG A 26 -13.66 8.91 -9.93
CA ARG A 26 -13.55 7.56 -10.51
C ARG A 26 -13.21 6.52 -9.45
N ARG A 27 -12.25 6.80 -8.57
CA ARG A 27 -11.75 5.85 -7.55
C ARG A 27 -12.74 5.70 -6.40
N THR A 28 -13.40 6.78 -5.98
CA THR A 28 -14.50 6.72 -5.02
C THR A 28 -15.69 5.92 -5.57
N ALA A 29 -16.07 6.15 -6.83
CA ALA A 29 -17.13 5.38 -7.48
C ALA A 29 -16.77 3.89 -7.56
N PHE A 30 -15.55 3.56 -7.99
CA PHE A 30 -15.04 2.19 -8.03
C PHE A 30 -15.16 1.48 -6.68
N LEU A 31 -14.73 2.12 -5.58
CA LEU A 31 -14.85 1.54 -4.24
C LEU A 31 -16.32 1.31 -3.84
N ALA A 32 -17.18 2.31 -4.05
CA ALA A 32 -18.59 2.23 -3.71
C ALA A 32 -19.32 1.13 -4.49
N ASP A 33 -19.11 1.08 -5.80
CA ASP A 33 -19.76 0.13 -6.71
C ASP A 33 -19.29 -1.30 -6.44
N TYR A 34 -17.98 -1.50 -6.21
CA TYR A 34 -17.43 -2.83 -5.90
C TYR A 34 -17.88 -3.35 -4.52
N MET A 35 -17.92 -2.48 -3.50
CA MET A 35 -18.46 -2.83 -2.18
C MET A 35 -19.93 -3.26 -2.27
N GLN A 36 -20.73 -2.51 -3.03
CA GLN A 36 -22.15 -2.83 -3.25
C GLN A 36 -22.32 -4.15 -4.02
N ALA A 37 -21.58 -4.34 -5.11
CA ALA A 37 -21.64 -5.57 -5.91
C ALA A 37 -21.23 -6.82 -5.10
N SER A 38 -20.27 -6.67 -4.18
CA SER A 38 -19.81 -7.74 -3.30
C SER A 38 -20.74 -8.00 -2.11
N SER A 39 -21.81 -7.20 -1.94
CA SER A 39 -22.71 -7.25 -0.78
C SER A 39 -21.96 -7.16 0.57
N CYS A 40 -20.86 -6.40 0.60
CA CYS A 40 -20.04 -6.18 1.79
C CYS A 40 -20.53 -4.96 2.57
N GLY A 41 -20.41 -5.03 3.91
CA GLY A 41 -20.90 -3.99 4.83
C GLY A 41 -19.83 -2.99 5.28
N ALA A 42 -18.56 -3.31 5.07
CA ALA A 42 -17.46 -2.43 5.48
C ALA A 42 -16.26 -2.44 4.53
N LEU A 43 -15.48 -1.36 4.57
CA LEU A 43 -14.13 -1.28 4.04
C LEU A 43 -13.16 -1.27 5.22
N VAL A 44 -12.06 -2.04 5.13
CA VAL A 44 -11.04 -2.13 6.18
C VAL A 44 -9.68 -1.75 5.59
N LEU A 45 -8.95 -0.85 6.26
CA LEU A 45 -7.62 -0.43 5.81
C LEU A 45 -6.70 -0.11 6.99
N GLY A 46 -5.48 -0.62 6.93
CA GLY A 46 -4.36 -0.20 7.78
C GLY A 46 -3.91 1.22 7.46
N ILE A 47 -3.95 2.12 8.44
CA ILE A 47 -3.48 3.50 8.29
C ILE A 47 -2.10 3.60 8.90
N SER A 48 -1.04 3.72 8.10
CA SER A 48 0.34 3.72 8.59
C SER A 48 0.85 5.09 9.03
N GLY A 49 0.26 6.18 8.50
CA GLY A 49 0.81 7.53 8.58
C GLY A 49 1.54 7.96 7.29
N GLY A 50 1.71 7.04 6.33
CA GLY A 50 2.18 7.34 4.98
C GLY A 50 1.08 7.83 4.04
N VAL A 51 1.48 8.53 2.97
CA VAL A 51 0.58 9.17 2.01
C VAL A 51 -0.36 8.19 1.30
N ASP A 52 0.08 6.97 1.04
CA ASP A 52 -0.73 5.99 0.28
C ASP A 52 -1.94 5.54 1.10
N SER A 53 -1.71 5.13 2.35
CA SER A 53 -2.80 4.77 3.28
C SER A 53 -3.70 5.96 3.61
N LEU A 54 -3.16 7.18 3.69
CA LEU A 54 -3.94 8.40 3.88
C LEU A 54 -4.89 8.65 2.70
N THR A 55 -4.37 8.58 1.48
CA THR A 55 -5.14 8.81 0.24
C THR A 55 -6.21 7.75 0.06
N ALA A 56 -5.86 6.46 0.22
CA ALA A 56 -6.81 5.36 0.15
C ALA A 56 -7.88 5.47 1.25
N GLY A 57 -7.51 5.88 2.46
CA GLY A 57 -8.45 6.11 3.57
C GLY A 57 -9.45 7.24 3.28
N LEU A 58 -9.00 8.36 2.72
CA LEU A 58 -9.87 9.47 2.30
C LEU A 58 -10.86 9.03 1.22
N LEU A 59 -10.40 8.26 0.23
CA LEU A 59 -11.27 7.67 -0.81
C LEU A 59 -12.29 6.70 -0.20
N ALA A 60 -11.86 5.85 0.73
CA ALA A 60 -12.72 4.86 1.40
C ALA A 60 -13.82 5.52 2.22
N GLN A 61 -13.48 6.51 3.06
CA GLN A 61 -14.45 7.25 3.85
C GLN A 61 -15.46 7.99 2.94
N THR A 62 -14.98 8.57 1.84
CA THR A 62 -15.85 9.22 0.85
C THR A 62 -16.80 8.22 0.19
N ALA A 63 -16.32 7.01 -0.14
CA ALA A 63 -17.12 5.96 -0.76
C ALA A 63 -18.24 5.45 0.17
N VAL A 64 -17.93 5.20 1.46
CA VAL A 64 -18.96 4.75 2.41
C VAL A 64 -19.96 5.85 2.72
N ASN A 65 -19.55 7.12 2.81
CA ASN A 65 -20.45 8.26 2.94
C ASN A 65 -21.43 8.35 1.76
N ARG A 66 -20.93 8.16 0.53
CA ARG A 66 -21.76 8.11 -0.68
C ARG A 66 -22.77 6.98 -0.64
N LEU A 67 -22.36 5.77 -0.26
CA LEU A 67 -23.27 4.63 -0.13
C LEU A 67 -24.34 4.86 0.93
N ARG A 68 -23.97 5.44 2.09
CA ARG A 68 -24.94 5.83 3.12
C ARG A 68 -25.93 6.89 2.63
N GLY A 69 -25.47 7.88 1.87
CA GLY A 69 -26.35 8.87 1.23
C GLY A 69 -27.36 8.25 0.26
N ARG A 70 -27.08 7.06 -0.29
CA ARG A 70 -27.99 6.26 -1.13
C ARG A 70 -28.86 5.26 -0.33
N GLY A 71 -28.77 5.26 1.00
CA GLY A 71 -29.56 4.39 1.88
C GLY A 71 -28.93 3.01 2.16
N HIS A 72 -27.68 2.77 1.76
CA HIS A 72 -26.97 1.52 2.07
C HIS A 72 -26.31 1.59 3.46
N LYS A 73 -26.18 0.45 4.12
CA LYS A 73 -25.34 0.32 5.31
C LYS A 73 -23.89 0.12 4.86
N ALA A 74 -23.04 1.09 5.15
CA ALA A 74 -21.63 1.06 4.82
C ALA A 74 -20.81 1.76 5.92
N GLU A 75 -19.69 1.16 6.30
CA GLU A 75 -18.76 1.65 7.31
C GLU A 75 -17.31 1.56 6.82
N PHE A 76 -16.48 2.54 7.13
CA PHE A 76 -15.03 2.45 6.96
C PHE A 76 -14.34 2.26 8.32
N ILE A 77 -13.59 1.16 8.44
CA ILE A 77 -12.82 0.80 9.62
C ILE A 77 -11.34 1.06 9.34
N ALA A 78 -10.81 2.13 9.93
CA ALA A 78 -9.39 2.41 9.93
C ALA A 78 -8.69 1.60 11.03
N VAL A 79 -7.58 0.96 10.70
CA VAL A 79 -6.85 0.09 11.62
C VAL A 79 -5.43 0.64 11.83
N ARG A 80 -5.06 0.90 13.08
CA ARG A 80 -3.67 1.13 13.49
C ARG A 80 -3.03 -0.22 13.77
N LEU A 81 -1.87 -0.45 13.15
CA LEU A 81 -1.17 -1.74 13.17
C LEU A 81 0.31 -1.57 13.59
N PRO A 82 0.58 -0.99 14.77
CA PRO A 82 1.93 -0.77 15.24
C PRO A 82 2.62 -2.10 15.59
N TYR A 83 3.95 -2.10 15.55
CA TYR A 83 4.78 -3.14 16.15
C TYR A 83 5.37 -2.58 17.45
N GLY A 84 4.68 -2.81 18.58
CA GLY A 84 5.00 -2.14 19.84
C GLY A 84 4.74 -0.64 19.74
N THR A 85 5.77 0.19 19.98
CA THR A 85 5.68 1.64 19.84
C THR A 85 6.14 2.07 18.45
N GLN A 86 5.25 2.72 17.69
CA GLN A 86 5.59 3.29 16.39
C GLN A 86 6.20 4.69 16.56
N ALA A 87 7.33 4.96 15.89
CA ALA A 87 8.08 6.21 16.05
C ALA A 87 7.31 7.45 15.58
N ASP A 88 6.53 7.30 14.50
CA ASP A 88 5.76 8.35 13.86
C ASP A 88 4.25 8.22 14.12
N GLU A 89 3.85 7.69 15.29
CA GLU A 89 2.45 7.57 15.71
C GLU A 89 1.68 8.90 15.58
N ALA A 90 2.33 10.03 15.84
CA ALA A 90 1.74 11.35 15.71
C ALA A 90 1.22 11.61 14.28
N ASP A 91 1.96 11.21 13.24
CA ASP A 91 1.53 11.37 11.85
C ASP A 91 0.38 10.43 11.50
N ALA A 92 0.39 9.20 12.03
CA ALA A 92 -0.72 8.28 11.86
C ALA A 92 -2.01 8.82 12.50
N GLN A 93 -1.93 9.41 13.69
CA GLN A 93 -3.07 10.07 14.35
C GLN A 93 -3.58 11.29 13.55
N ARG A 94 -2.67 12.10 12.99
CA ARG A 94 -3.05 13.21 12.11
C ARG A 94 -3.69 12.73 10.81
N GLY A 95 -3.21 11.62 10.26
CA GLY A 95 -3.82 10.95 9.12
C GLY A 95 -5.25 10.50 9.43
N LEU A 96 -5.46 9.82 10.56
CA LEU A 96 -6.80 9.44 11.03
C LEU A 96 -7.72 10.64 11.21
N ALA A 97 -7.23 11.72 11.82
CA ALA A 97 -8.00 12.95 12.01
C ALA A 97 -8.39 13.60 10.67
N SER A 98 -7.53 13.52 9.66
CA SER A 98 -7.81 14.03 8.32
C SER A 98 -8.83 13.17 7.58
N ILE A 99 -8.79 11.84 7.77
CA ILE A 99 -9.72 10.90 7.14
C ILE A 99 -11.12 10.98 7.76
N GLY A 100 -11.20 11.11 9.09
CA GLY A 100 -12.46 11.02 9.83
C GLY A 100 -13.15 9.66 9.66
N PRO A 101 -12.48 8.53 9.96
CA PRO A 101 -13.05 7.20 9.78
C PRO A 101 -14.24 6.97 10.70
N ASP A 102 -15.20 6.16 10.27
CA ASP A 102 -16.35 5.79 11.10
C ASP A 102 -15.94 5.05 12.38
N ARG A 103 -14.88 4.23 12.26
CA ARG A 103 -14.32 3.48 13.37
C ARG A 103 -12.82 3.39 13.27
N VAL A 104 -12.16 3.51 14.44
CA VAL A 104 -10.73 3.25 14.60
C VAL A 104 -10.54 2.03 15.49
N VAL A 105 -9.69 1.11 15.06
CA VAL A 105 -9.24 -0.05 15.84
C VAL A 105 -7.72 -0.05 15.90
N THR A 106 -7.14 -0.42 17.03
CA THR A 106 -5.68 -0.58 17.16
C THR A 106 -5.36 -2.02 17.52
N ILE A 107 -4.51 -2.66 16.71
CA ILE A 107 -4.01 -4.02 16.95
C ILE A 107 -2.48 -3.97 16.94
N ASP A 108 -1.85 -4.17 18.09
CA ASP A 108 -0.40 -4.33 18.16
C ASP A 108 -0.01 -5.70 17.61
N ILE A 109 0.77 -5.70 16.52
CA ILE A 109 1.21 -6.92 15.86
C ILE A 109 2.46 -7.54 16.49
N LYS A 110 3.13 -6.85 17.42
CA LYS A 110 4.39 -7.29 18.02
C LYS A 110 4.31 -8.68 18.65
N PRO A 111 3.32 -9.01 19.49
CA PRO A 111 3.25 -10.34 20.10
C PRO A 111 3.17 -11.48 19.06
N ALA A 112 2.38 -11.29 18.01
CA ALA A 112 2.19 -12.30 16.96
C ALA A 112 3.41 -12.42 16.05
N ALA A 113 4.04 -11.28 15.69
CA ALA A 113 5.23 -11.27 14.86
C ALA A 113 6.43 -11.90 15.57
N ASP A 114 6.64 -11.56 16.85
CA ASP A 114 7.76 -12.08 17.64
C ASP A 114 7.59 -13.58 17.91
N ALA A 115 6.38 -14.03 18.25
CA ALA A 115 6.10 -15.45 18.46
C ALA A 115 6.38 -16.28 17.21
N MET A 116 5.96 -15.79 16.03
CA MET A 116 6.22 -16.48 14.77
C MET A 116 7.71 -16.55 14.44
N MET A 117 8.45 -15.45 14.62
CA MET A 117 9.89 -15.43 14.35
C MET A 117 10.65 -16.33 15.33
N ALA A 118 10.26 -16.36 16.61
CA ALA A 118 10.86 -17.22 17.62
C ALA A 118 10.67 -18.70 17.29
N GLU A 119 9.47 -19.11 16.86
CA GLU A 119 9.20 -20.51 16.46
C GLU A 119 10.04 -20.92 15.25
N VAL A 120 10.07 -20.07 14.21
CA VAL A 120 10.85 -20.32 12.99
C VAL A 120 12.34 -20.43 13.29
N CYS A 121 12.89 -19.53 14.11
CA CYS A 121 14.30 -19.58 14.50
C CYS A 121 14.62 -20.74 15.45
N GLY A 122 13.64 -21.21 16.22
CA GLY A 122 13.80 -22.34 17.14
C GLY A 122 14.11 -23.66 16.41
N ASP A 123 13.44 -23.91 15.29
CA ASP A 123 13.60 -25.15 14.51
C ASP A 123 14.54 -24.98 13.30
N ALA A 124 14.54 -23.80 12.66
CA ALA A 124 15.20 -23.57 11.38
C ALA A 124 16.10 -22.31 11.38
N GLY A 125 16.63 -21.93 12.54
CA GLY A 125 17.48 -20.73 12.69
C GLY A 125 18.76 -20.75 11.84
N ASP A 126 19.27 -21.92 11.48
CA ASP A 126 20.43 -22.12 10.62
C ASP A 126 20.20 -21.71 9.16
N LEU A 127 18.95 -21.60 8.73
CA LEU A 127 18.58 -21.12 7.39
C LEU A 127 18.70 -19.60 7.24
N PHE A 128 18.88 -18.86 8.33
CA PHE A 128 18.87 -17.40 8.33
C PHE A 128 20.27 -16.83 8.58
N GLU A 129 20.74 -15.98 7.68
CA GLU A 129 21.88 -15.13 7.96
C GLU A 129 21.52 -14.13 9.07
N THR A 130 22.34 -14.05 10.12
CA THR A 130 22.08 -13.18 11.27
C THR A 130 21.84 -11.72 10.87
N VAL A 131 22.57 -11.22 9.87
CA VAL A 131 22.46 -9.85 9.37
C VAL A 131 21.12 -9.56 8.66
N ARG A 132 20.35 -10.60 8.28
CA ARG A 132 19.07 -10.46 7.56
C ARG A 132 17.86 -10.77 8.43
N LEU A 133 18.05 -11.12 9.71
CA LEU A 133 16.95 -11.49 10.60
C LEU A 133 15.89 -10.39 10.70
N ASP A 134 16.29 -9.12 10.82
CA ASP A 134 15.36 -7.99 10.86
C ASP A 134 14.58 -7.82 9.55
N PHE A 135 15.21 -8.05 8.40
CA PHE A 135 14.52 -8.05 7.11
C PHE A 135 13.45 -9.16 7.03
N HIS A 136 13.75 -10.36 7.54
CA HIS A 136 12.79 -11.46 7.57
C HIS A 136 11.64 -11.19 8.55
N LEU A 137 11.95 -10.67 9.74
CA LEU A 137 10.96 -10.22 10.71
C LEU A 137 10.09 -9.09 10.13
N GLY A 138 10.66 -8.15 9.37
CA GLY A 138 9.93 -7.10 8.66
C GLY A 138 8.85 -7.65 7.72
N ASN A 139 9.17 -8.69 6.95
CA ASN A 139 8.18 -9.39 6.13
C ASN A 139 7.12 -10.11 6.97
N ILE A 140 7.49 -10.70 8.12
CA ILE A 140 6.52 -11.28 9.07
C ILE A 140 5.58 -10.19 9.59
N LYS A 141 6.10 -9.03 10.02
CA LYS A 141 5.30 -7.88 10.46
C LYS A 141 4.26 -7.51 9.40
N ALA A 142 4.67 -7.32 8.14
CA ALA A 142 3.75 -7.00 7.04
C ALA A 142 2.64 -8.06 6.85
N ARG A 143 2.96 -9.35 6.98
CA ARG A 143 1.96 -10.44 6.91
C ARG A 143 1.04 -10.49 8.12
N GLN A 144 1.53 -10.18 9.32
CA GLN A 144 0.66 -10.08 10.51
C GLN A 144 -0.32 -8.91 10.39
N ARG A 145 0.09 -7.79 9.78
CA ARG A 145 -0.83 -6.67 9.45
C ARG A 145 -1.93 -7.12 8.48
N MET A 146 -1.59 -7.92 7.48
CA MET A 146 -2.58 -8.52 6.56
C MET A 146 -3.56 -9.42 7.32
N ILE A 147 -3.07 -10.34 8.17
CA ILE A 147 -3.91 -11.26 8.96
C ILE A 147 -4.90 -10.47 9.83
N ALA A 148 -4.42 -9.43 10.53
CA ALA A 148 -5.28 -8.59 11.38
C ALA A 148 -6.41 -7.92 10.58
N GLN A 149 -6.10 -7.36 9.41
CA GLN A 149 -7.10 -6.71 8.55
C GLN A 149 -8.13 -7.69 8.01
N TYR A 150 -7.71 -8.87 7.53
CA TYR A 150 -8.62 -9.90 7.05
C TYR A 150 -9.46 -10.51 8.17
N ALA A 151 -8.93 -10.65 9.39
CA ALA A 151 -9.71 -11.09 10.55
C ALA A 151 -10.83 -10.09 10.89
N LEU A 152 -10.52 -8.78 10.87
CA LEU A 152 -11.52 -7.72 11.06
C LEU A 152 -12.55 -7.72 9.94
N ALA A 153 -12.12 -7.76 8.68
CA ALA A 153 -12.99 -7.81 7.51
C ALA A 153 -13.93 -9.02 7.55
N GLY A 154 -13.43 -10.20 7.89
CA GLY A 154 -14.23 -11.42 8.04
C GLY A 154 -15.35 -11.27 9.09
N ALA A 155 -15.06 -10.60 10.21
CA ALA A 155 -16.04 -10.38 11.29
C ALA A 155 -17.18 -9.43 10.90
N VAL A 156 -16.94 -8.50 9.97
CA VAL A 156 -17.90 -7.46 9.56
C VAL A 156 -18.44 -7.65 8.14
N ARG A 157 -18.12 -8.77 7.48
CA ARG A 157 -18.36 -8.97 6.04
C ARG A 157 -17.83 -7.79 5.20
N GLY A 158 -16.59 -7.41 5.46
CA GLY A 158 -15.91 -6.30 4.81
C GLY A 158 -14.98 -6.73 3.69
N LEU A 159 -14.40 -5.73 3.02
CA LEU A 159 -13.32 -5.88 2.04
C LEU A 159 -12.06 -5.20 2.58
N VAL A 160 -10.92 -5.83 2.40
CA VAL A 160 -9.61 -5.24 2.72
C VAL A 160 -9.13 -4.40 1.54
N ILE A 161 -8.85 -3.13 1.80
CA ILE A 161 -8.24 -2.21 0.84
C ILE A 161 -6.72 -2.38 0.86
N GLY A 162 -6.12 -2.47 -0.32
CA GLY A 162 -4.67 -2.37 -0.49
C GLY A 162 -4.26 -1.01 -1.05
N THR A 163 -3.04 -0.60 -0.75
CA THR A 163 -2.50 0.71 -1.14
C THR A 163 -1.57 0.68 -2.35
N ASP A 164 -1.35 -0.51 -2.94
CA ASP A 164 -0.49 -0.68 -4.10
C ASP A 164 -0.91 0.26 -5.24
N HIS A 165 0.08 0.91 -5.81
CA HIS A 165 -0.04 1.85 -6.93
C HIS A 165 1.09 1.58 -7.93
N ALA A 166 1.07 2.22 -9.11
CA ALA A 166 1.94 1.84 -10.22
C ALA A 166 3.44 1.91 -9.89
N ALA A 167 3.87 2.90 -9.10
CA ALA A 167 5.27 3.02 -8.67
C ALA A 167 5.73 1.87 -7.75
N GLU A 168 4.91 1.44 -6.78
CA GLU A 168 5.21 0.27 -5.94
C GLU A 168 5.14 -1.03 -6.74
N ALA A 169 4.13 -1.17 -7.59
CA ALA A 169 3.97 -2.33 -8.47
C ALA A 169 5.15 -2.50 -9.44
N LEU A 170 5.64 -1.40 -10.02
CA LEU A 170 6.79 -1.39 -10.93
C LEU A 170 8.03 -1.96 -10.24
N MET A 171 8.29 -1.51 -9.02
CA MET A 171 9.45 -1.90 -8.22
C MET A 171 9.22 -3.20 -7.43
N GLY A 172 7.99 -3.73 -7.43
CA GLY A 172 7.59 -4.86 -6.60
C GLY A 172 7.83 -4.60 -5.10
N PHE A 173 7.65 -3.35 -4.67
CA PHE A 173 8.01 -2.87 -3.34
C PHE A 173 6.88 -3.06 -2.32
N PHE A 174 6.51 -4.31 -2.16
CA PHE A 174 5.54 -4.75 -1.18
C PHE A 174 5.91 -6.16 -0.72
N THR A 175 5.46 -6.53 0.47
CA THR A 175 5.59 -7.91 0.93
C THR A 175 4.55 -8.77 0.22
N LYS A 176 5.00 -9.80 -0.50
CA LYS A 176 4.09 -10.76 -1.13
C LYS A 176 3.27 -11.46 -0.05
N PHE A 177 1.94 -11.38 -0.19
CA PHE A 177 0.95 -11.83 0.80
C PHE A 177 1.02 -11.11 2.16
N GLY A 178 1.65 -9.92 2.20
CA GLY A 178 1.53 -8.96 3.29
C GLY A 178 0.62 -7.82 2.86
N ASP A 179 1.16 -6.61 2.81
CA ASP A 179 0.51 -5.41 2.27
C ASP A 179 0.05 -5.56 0.80
N GLY A 180 0.73 -6.41 0.02
CA GLY A 180 0.29 -6.75 -1.34
C GLY A 180 -0.91 -7.69 -1.44
N ALA A 181 -1.44 -8.22 -0.33
CA ALA A 181 -2.68 -9.01 -0.32
C ALA A 181 -3.85 -8.15 0.15
N ALA A 182 -4.75 -7.86 -0.78
CA ALA A 182 -5.97 -7.10 -0.55
C ALA A 182 -7.05 -7.52 -1.54
N ASP A 183 -8.29 -7.12 -1.27
CA ASP A 183 -9.45 -7.42 -2.12
C ASP A 183 -9.63 -6.38 -3.23
N VAL A 184 -9.21 -5.13 -2.98
CA VAL A 184 -9.44 -3.98 -3.88
C VAL A 184 -8.27 -2.99 -3.79
N LEU A 185 -7.87 -2.40 -4.93
CA LEU A 185 -6.72 -1.49 -5.06
C LEU A 185 -7.13 -0.13 -5.65
N PRO A 186 -7.67 0.80 -4.84
CA PRO A 186 -8.15 2.09 -5.36
C PRO A 186 -7.05 3.02 -5.84
N LEU A 187 -5.76 2.73 -5.60
CA LEU A 187 -4.63 3.54 -6.04
C LEU A 187 -3.89 2.97 -7.27
N SER A 188 -4.30 1.80 -7.76
CA SER A 188 -3.69 1.17 -8.94
C SER A 188 -3.67 2.12 -10.15
N GLY A 189 -2.57 2.11 -10.91
CA GLY A 189 -2.34 3.01 -12.05
C GLY A 189 -1.82 4.40 -11.71
N LEU A 190 -1.71 4.79 -10.43
CA LEU A 190 -1.13 6.08 -10.04
C LEU A 190 0.39 6.00 -9.85
N THR A 191 1.10 7.00 -10.37
CA THR A 191 2.49 7.31 -10.01
C THR A 191 2.53 7.97 -8.62
N LYS A 192 3.69 8.02 -7.96
CA LYS A 192 3.78 8.53 -6.58
C LYS A 192 3.37 9.99 -6.51
N ARG A 193 3.80 10.82 -7.45
CA ARG A 193 3.38 12.23 -7.57
C ARG A 193 1.88 12.39 -7.80
N ARG A 194 1.24 11.45 -8.50
CA ARG A 194 -0.22 11.47 -8.72
C ARG A 194 -0.99 11.03 -7.48
N VAL A 195 -0.47 10.09 -6.68
CA VAL A 195 -1.01 9.80 -5.35
C VAL A 195 -0.94 11.06 -4.47
N ARG A 196 0.20 11.76 -4.44
CA ARG A 196 0.34 13.02 -3.68
C ARG A 196 -0.65 14.09 -4.14
N ALA A 197 -0.77 14.30 -5.46
CA ALA A 197 -1.71 15.28 -6.02
C ALA A 197 -3.18 14.94 -5.69
N LEU A 198 -3.53 13.65 -5.73
CA LEU A 198 -4.86 13.18 -5.32
C LEU A 198 -5.11 13.41 -3.83
N ALA A 199 -4.11 13.16 -2.98
CA ALA A 199 -4.18 13.42 -1.54
C ALA A 199 -4.43 14.91 -1.25
N GLU A 200 -3.66 15.81 -1.88
CA GLU A 200 -3.86 17.26 -1.73
C GLU A 200 -5.27 17.69 -2.18
N TYR A 201 -5.75 17.17 -3.32
CA TYR A 201 -7.10 17.45 -3.80
C TYR A 201 -8.19 17.00 -2.80
N LEU A 202 -7.99 15.85 -2.15
CA LEU A 202 -8.88 15.33 -1.12
C LEU A 202 -8.75 16.06 0.24
N GLY A 203 -7.91 17.09 0.34
CA GLY A 203 -7.75 17.93 1.53
C GLY A 203 -6.75 17.42 2.55
N ALA A 204 -5.87 16.47 2.18
CA ALA A 204 -4.82 15.99 3.06
C ALA A 204 -3.83 17.13 3.42
N PRO A 205 -3.37 17.21 4.69
CA PRO A 205 -2.33 18.16 5.09
C PRO A 205 -1.06 17.97 4.26
N ARG A 206 -0.56 19.05 3.66
CA ARG A 206 0.59 19.01 2.74
C ARG A 206 1.83 18.37 3.35
N ASP A 207 2.10 18.60 4.63
CA ASP A 207 3.25 18.03 5.32
C ASP A 207 3.14 16.51 5.53
N LEU A 208 1.92 15.95 5.66
CA LEU A 208 1.71 14.50 5.60
C LEU A 208 1.88 13.96 4.17
N VAL A 209 1.39 14.71 3.18
CA VAL A 209 1.48 14.31 1.77
C VAL A 209 2.93 14.22 1.29
N PHE A 210 3.78 15.15 1.68
CA PHE A 210 5.18 15.24 1.23
C PHE A 210 6.19 14.67 2.23
N LYS A 211 5.73 13.98 3.27
CA LYS A 211 6.60 13.20 4.15
C LYS A 211 7.44 12.21 3.33
N VAL A 212 8.66 11.98 3.80
CA VAL A 212 9.60 11.01 3.21
C VAL A 212 8.97 9.61 3.29
N PRO A 213 8.75 8.93 2.15
CA PRO A 213 8.18 7.59 2.14
C PRO A 213 9.12 6.56 2.78
N THR A 214 8.53 5.67 3.58
CA THR A 214 9.23 4.56 4.25
C THR A 214 8.25 3.43 4.53
N ALA A 215 8.72 2.18 4.38
CA ALA A 215 7.97 0.99 4.76
C ALA A 215 7.97 0.70 6.28
N ASP A 216 8.90 1.28 7.04
CA ASP A 216 9.08 1.08 8.49
C ASP A 216 8.99 -0.40 8.96
N LEU A 217 9.76 -1.28 8.29
CA LEU A 217 9.76 -2.73 8.57
C LEU A 217 10.99 -3.20 9.36
N GLU A 218 12.16 -2.61 9.09
CA GLU A 218 13.46 -2.96 9.67
C GLU A 218 13.61 -2.29 11.06
N SER A 219 13.79 -3.09 12.11
CA SER A 219 13.87 -2.57 13.50
C SER A 219 15.20 -1.87 13.78
N ASP A 220 16.25 -2.27 13.07
CA ASP A 220 17.61 -1.75 13.14
C ASP A 220 17.82 -0.51 12.26
N ALA A 221 16.92 -0.27 11.30
CA ALA A 221 16.88 0.90 10.44
C ALA A 221 15.45 1.49 10.35
N PRO A 222 14.89 2.01 11.46
CA PRO A 222 13.55 2.55 11.47
C PRO A 222 13.43 3.74 10.52
N LEU A 223 12.28 3.86 9.85
CA LEU A 223 11.99 4.91 8.88
C LEU A 223 13.01 5.05 7.72
N ARG A 224 13.73 3.97 7.36
CA ARG A 224 14.62 3.96 6.19
C ARG A 224 13.87 4.41 4.92
N PRO A 225 14.36 5.43 4.18
CA PRO A 225 13.72 5.89 2.96
C PRO A 225 13.63 4.79 1.90
N ASP A 226 12.51 4.72 1.19
CA ASP A 226 12.33 3.71 0.13
C ASP A 226 13.38 3.88 -0.99
N GLU A 227 13.74 5.12 -1.32
CA GLU A 227 14.71 5.45 -2.37
C GLU A 227 16.11 4.88 -2.08
N ASP A 228 16.49 4.77 -0.79
CA ASP A 228 17.73 4.13 -0.35
C ASP A 228 17.70 2.61 -0.58
N VAL A 229 16.51 2.01 -0.64
CA VAL A 229 16.32 0.59 -0.95
C VAL A 229 16.26 0.38 -2.47
N TYR A 230 15.56 1.26 -3.19
CA TYR A 230 15.45 1.21 -4.64
C TYR A 230 16.79 1.41 -5.35
N GLY A 231 17.60 2.35 -4.86
CA GLY A 231 18.75 2.88 -5.59
C GLY A 231 18.34 3.76 -6.79
N VAL A 232 17.09 4.22 -6.82
CA VAL A 232 16.52 5.20 -7.77
C VAL A 232 15.50 6.07 -7.03
N THR A 233 15.27 7.28 -7.54
CA THR A 233 14.30 8.21 -6.92
C THR A 233 12.87 7.91 -7.38
N TYR A 234 11.88 8.35 -6.61
CA TYR A 234 10.49 8.35 -7.04
C TYR A 234 10.26 9.23 -8.27
N ASP A 235 11.07 10.27 -8.49
CA ASP A 235 10.99 11.07 -9.71
C ASP A 235 11.43 10.28 -10.94
N ASP A 236 12.50 9.49 -10.85
CA ASP A 236 12.90 8.58 -11.93
C ASP A 236 11.83 7.52 -12.21
N ILE A 237 11.23 6.95 -11.15
CA ILE A 237 10.16 5.95 -11.25
C ILE A 237 8.92 6.55 -11.92
N ASP A 238 8.50 7.73 -11.47
CA ASP A 238 7.32 8.41 -12.01
C ASP A 238 7.56 8.87 -13.45
N ASP A 239 8.75 9.38 -13.78
CA ASP A 239 9.11 9.76 -15.14
C ASP A 239 9.17 8.53 -16.06
N PHE A 240 9.68 7.39 -15.59
CA PHE A 240 9.59 6.13 -16.31
C PHE A 240 8.12 5.77 -16.59
N LEU A 241 7.26 5.79 -15.58
CA LEU A 241 5.84 5.41 -15.72
C LEU A 241 5.03 6.39 -16.57
N GLU A 242 5.45 7.65 -16.64
CA GLU A 242 4.83 8.70 -17.46
C GLU A 242 5.41 8.79 -18.87
N GLY A 243 6.33 7.88 -19.24
CA GLY A 243 6.95 7.84 -20.57
C GLY A 243 7.91 8.99 -20.85
N LYS A 244 8.42 9.65 -19.81
CA LYS A 244 9.41 10.72 -19.89
C LYS A 244 10.83 10.14 -19.99
N PRO A 245 11.78 10.90 -20.55
CA PRO A 245 13.18 10.47 -20.60
C PRO A 245 13.79 10.45 -19.19
N ILE A 246 14.53 9.39 -18.88
CA ILE A 246 15.30 9.23 -17.63
C ILE A 246 16.72 8.78 -17.93
N GLY A 247 17.62 8.86 -16.94
CA GLY A 247 19.01 8.41 -17.09
C GLY A 247 19.12 6.90 -17.31
N GLU A 248 20.06 6.48 -18.16
CA GLU A 248 20.28 5.07 -18.49
C GLU A 248 20.49 4.16 -17.25
N PRO A 249 21.27 4.56 -16.22
CA PRO A 249 21.43 3.72 -15.03
C PRO A 249 20.11 3.47 -14.28
N ALA A 250 19.28 4.51 -14.14
CA ALA A 250 17.97 4.39 -13.49
C ALA A 250 17.02 3.52 -14.32
N PHE A 251 17.01 3.70 -15.65
CA PHE A 251 16.20 2.91 -16.57
C PHE A 251 16.52 1.40 -16.45
N GLN A 252 17.80 1.03 -16.49
CA GLN A 252 18.21 -0.37 -16.38
C GLN A 252 17.89 -0.96 -15.01
N ARG A 253 18.09 -0.18 -13.93
CA ARG A 253 17.74 -0.59 -12.57
C ARG A 253 16.24 -0.88 -12.43
N ILE A 254 15.39 0.04 -12.91
CA ILE A 254 13.93 -0.12 -12.88
C ILE A 254 13.51 -1.36 -13.67
N LEU A 255 14.01 -1.53 -14.89
CA LEU A 255 13.64 -2.65 -15.75
C LEU A 255 14.06 -3.99 -15.14
N ALA A 256 15.29 -4.09 -14.63
CA ALA A 256 15.78 -5.31 -13.97
C ALA A 256 14.95 -5.66 -12.74
N THR A 257 14.63 -4.67 -11.90
CA THR A 257 13.78 -4.87 -10.72
C THR A 257 12.36 -5.30 -11.10
N HIS A 258 11.77 -4.69 -12.13
CA HIS A 258 10.46 -5.08 -12.63
C HIS A 258 10.45 -6.55 -13.06
N VAL A 259 11.43 -6.99 -13.86
CA VAL A 259 11.52 -8.40 -14.28
C VAL A 259 11.70 -9.33 -13.08
N ALA A 260 12.62 -9.01 -12.16
CA ALA A 260 12.90 -9.84 -10.99
C ALA A 260 11.69 -10.02 -10.06
N THR A 261 10.79 -9.03 -10.02
CA THR A 261 9.62 -9.02 -9.14
C THR A 261 8.32 -9.44 -9.84
N ALA A 262 8.36 -9.91 -11.10
CA ALA A 262 7.17 -10.32 -11.86
C ALA A 262 6.30 -11.34 -11.10
N HIS A 263 6.93 -12.25 -10.35
CA HIS A 263 6.24 -13.24 -9.54
C HIS A 263 5.37 -12.63 -8.42
N LYS A 264 5.55 -11.37 -8.04
CA LYS A 264 4.74 -10.68 -7.03
C LYS A 264 3.43 -10.14 -7.61
N ARG A 265 3.39 -9.84 -8.91
CA ARG A 265 2.22 -9.31 -9.63
C ARG A 265 1.37 -10.37 -10.34
N ALA A 266 1.76 -11.63 -10.21
CA ALA A 266 1.06 -12.76 -10.80
C ALA A 266 0.42 -13.65 -9.72
N LEU A 267 -0.70 -14.28 -10.07
CA LEU A 267 -1.18 -15.46 -9.36
C LEU A 267 -0.11 -16.56 -9.33
N PRO A 268 -0.21 -17.53 -8.40
CA PRO A 268 0.65 -18.72 -8.43
C PRO A 268 0.63 -19.37 -9.82
N LEU A 269 1.83 -19.61 -10.38
CA LEU A 269 1.95 -20.23 -11.70
C LEU A 269 1.47 -21.68 -11.65
N SER A 270 0.57 -22.03 -12.55
CA SER A 270 0.16 -23.42 -12.80
C SER A 270 0.87 -23.95 -14.05
N PRO A 271 1.23 -25.25 -14.10
CA PRO A 271 1.57 -25.89 -15.36
C PRO A 271 0.45 -25.67 -16.38
N GLN A 272 0.81 -25.31 -17.62
CA GLN A 272 -0.13 -25.19 -18.74
C GLN A 272 -0.21 -26.51 -19.50
#